data_AF-A0A942GEJ2-F1
#
_entry.id   AF-A0A942GEJ2-F1
#
_cell.length_a   1.000
_cell.length_b   1.000
_cell.length_c   1.000
_cell.angle_alpha   90.00
_cell.angle_beta   90.00
_cell.angle_gamma   90.00
#
_symmetry.space_group_name_H-M   'P 1'
#
loop_
_entity.id
_entity.type
_entity.pdbx_description
1 polymer ?
#
loop_
_entity_poly.entity_id
_entity_poly.type
_entity_poly.pdbx_seq_one_letter_code
_entity_poly.pdbx_strand_id
1 'polypeptide(L)' 'MRLTRKEFLKTGALFTGGLLLPGFKFYNPFQEQAHKFTTIRNNIGIFTERGGTIGWYATNDALVVIDSQ' A
#
# COMPACT_ATOMS: atom_id res chain seq x y z
N MET A 1 -35.43 -13.82 9.59
CA MET A 1 -34.67 -14.14 10.82
C MET A 1 -34.76 -12.94 11.75
N ARG A 2 -35.31 -13.07 12.97
CA ARG A 2 -35.36 -11.95 13.93
C ARG A 2 -34.08 -11.96 14.77
N LEU A 3 -33.27 -10.91 14.69
CA LEU A 3 -32.07 -10.74 15.52
C LEU A 3 -32.49 -10.51 16.98
N THR A 4 -32.07 -11.40 17.87
CA THR A 4 -32.27 -11.24 19.31
C THR A 4 -31.18 -10.38 19.92
N ARG A 5 -31.48 -9.70 21.05
CA ARG A 5 -30.48 -8.89 21.77
C ARG A 5 -29.23 -9.70 22.15
N LYS A 6 -29.42 -10.97 22.52
CA LYS A 6 -28.33 -11.89 22.87
C LYS A 6 -27.44 -12.18 21.66
N GLU A 7 -28.01 -12.39 20.49
CA GLU A 7 -27.24 -12.58 19.25
C GLU A 7 -26.49 -11.32 18.87
N PHE A 8 -27.14 -10.15 18.94
CA PHE A 8 -26.48 -8.86 18.68
C PHE A 8 -25.27 -8.63 19.58
N LEU A 9 -25.41 -8.86 20.89
CA LEU A 9 -24.32 -8.69 21.85
C LEU A 9 -23.20 -9.71 21.63
N LYS A 10 -23.53 -10.97 21.33
CA LYS A 10 -22.53 -12.00 21.02
C LYS A 10 -21.73 -11.65 19.77
N THR A 11 -22.42 -11.28 18.70
CA THR A 11 -21.80 -10.94 17.42
C THR A 11 -20.94 -9.69 17.57
N GLY A 12 -21.44 -8.64 18.21
CA GLY A 12 -20.67 -7.41 18.47
C GLY A 12 -19.43 -7.63 19.33
N ALA A 13 -19.54 -8.46 20.38
CA ALA A 13 -18.41 -8.82 21.23
C ALA A 13 -17.35 -9.63 20.47
N LEU A 14 -17.75 -10.55 19.59
CA LEU A 14 -16.83 -11.31 18.75
C LEU A 14 -16.07 -10.42 17.76
N PHE A 15 -16.77 -9.50 17.08
CA PHE A 15 -16.12 -8.56 16.16
C PHE A 15 -15.16 -7.61 16.89
N THR A 16 -15.62 -6.99 17.98
CA THR A 16 -14.82 -6.05 18.75
C THR A 16 -13.63 -6.75 19.40
N GLY A 17 -13.84 -7.94 19.97
CA GLY A 17 -12.79 -8.76 20.55
C GLY A 17 -11.74 -9.15 19.51
N GLY A 18 -12.16 -9.59 18.31
CA GLY A 18 -11.26 -9.96 17.22
C GLY A 18 -10.40 -8.80 16.69
N LEU A 19 -10.97 -7.60 16.56
CA LEU A 19 -10.24 -6.40 16.12
C LEU A 19 -9.21 -5.91 17.14
N LEU A 20 -9.44 -6.16 18.44
CA LEU A 20 -8.57 -5.71 19.52
C LEU A 20 -7.54 -6.78 19.95
N LEU A 21 -7.51 -7.95 19.30
CA LEU A 21 -6.52 -8.98 19.62
C LEU A 21 -5.09 -8.48 19.33
N PRO A 22 -4.15 -8.63 20.28
CA PRO A 22 -2.75 -8.31 20.03
C PRO A 22 -2.22 -9.22 18.91
N GLY A 23 -1.86 -8.62 17.77
CA GLY A 23 -1.47 -9.33 16.55
C GLY A 23 -2.46 -9.19 15.39
N PHE A 24 -3.63 -8.58 15.60
CA PHE A 24 -4.52 -8.19 14.50
C PHE A 24 -3.84 -7.08 13.69
N LYS A 25 -3.23 -7.46 12.56
CA LYS A 25 -2.63 -6.52 11.62
C LYS A 25 -3.75 -6.00 10.72
N PHE A 26 -4.12 -4.74 10.88
CA PHE A 26 -4.87 -4.03 9.86
C PHE A 26 -3.99 -3.96 8.61
N TYR A 27 -4.30 -4.78 7.60
CA TYR A 27 -3.69 -4.63 6.29
C TYR A 27 -4.10 -3.26 5.76
N ASN A 28 -3.16 -2.32 5.78
CA ASN A 28 -3.36 -1.02 5.20
C ASN A 28 -2.97 -1.12 3.71
N PRO A 29 -3.93 -1.18 2.77
CA PRO A 29 -3.63 -1.24 1.34
C PRO A 29 -2.91 0.01 0.83
N PHE A 30 -2.84 1.08 1.65
CA PHE A 30 -2.10 2.30 1.34
C PHE A 30 -0.66 2.32 1.88
N GLN A 31 -0.24 1.27 2.62
CA GLN A 31 1.10 1.22 3.21
C GLN A 31 2.14 0.55 2.30
N GLU A 32 1.74 0.03 1.14
CA GLU A 32 2.64 -0.66 0.18
C GLU A 32 3.36 0.25 -0.82
N GLN A 33 3.19 1.57 -0.79
CA GLN A 33 3.87 2.49 -1.72
C GLN A 33 5.00 3.31 -1.08
N ALA A 34 5.73 2.75 -0.12
CA ALA A 34 6.83 3.48 0.50
C ALA A 34 7.95 3.84 -0.51
N HIS A 35 8.12 3.07 -1.60
CA HIS A 35 9.12 3.35 -2.63
C HIS A 35 8.56 3.22 -4.04
N LYS A 36 8.09 4.34 -4.57
CA LYS A 36 7.66 4.49 -5.97
C LYS A 36 8.85 4.52 -6.94
N PHE A 37 10.02 4.91 -6.45
CA PHE A 37 11.29 4.89 -7.16
C PHE A 37 12.03 3.58 -6.89
N THR A 38 12.37 2.87 -7.96
CA THR A 38 13.19 1.66 -7.92
C THR A 38 14.46 1.89 -8.73
N THR A 39 15.61 1.92 -8.06
CA THR A 39 16.93 1.96 -8.73
C THR A 39 17.23 0.57 -9.31
N ILE A 40 17.58 0.51 -10.60
CA ILE A 40 17.98 -0.73 -11.28
C ILE A 40 19.50 -0.91 -11.18
N ARG A 41 20.28 0.05 -11.69
CA ARG A 41 21.75 0.09 -11.62
C ARG A 41 22.31 1.42 -12.12
N ASN A 42 23.51 1.81 -11.71
CA ASN A 42 24.26 2.95 -12.29
C ASN A 42 23.44 4.24 -12.41
N ASN A 43 22.70 4.61 -11.35
CA ASN A 43 21.79 5.77 -11.34
C ASN A 43 20.72 5.74 -12.43
N ILE A 44 20.36 4.56 -12.91
CA ILE A 44 19.19 4.29 -13.75
C ILE A 44 18.14 3.65 -12.86
N GLY A 45 16.89 4.04 -13.04
CA GLY A 45 15.78 3.36 -12.41
C GLY A 45 14.45 3.66 -13.06
N ILE A 46 13.40 3.22 -12.38
CA ILE A 46 12.02 3.44 -12.77
C ILE A 46 11.25 4.09 -11.63
N PHE A 47 10.23 4.84 -12.01
CA PHE A 47 9.19 5.34 -11.13
C PHE A 47 7.85 4.77 -11.62
N THR A 48 7.09 4.09 -10.75
CA THR A 48 5.83 3.45 -11.15
C THR A 48 4.69 3.90 -10.26
N GLU A 49 3.61 4.36 -10.89
CA GLU A 49 2.37 4.78 -10.23
C GLU A 49 1.14 4.29 -11.00
N ARG A 50 -0.07 4.60 -10.48
CA ARG A 50 -1.32 4.31 -11.20
C ARG A 50 -1.36 4.89 -12.62
N GLY A 51 -0.61 5.96 -12.87
CA GLY A 51 -0.53 6.64 -14.17
C GLY A 51 0.45 6.01 -15.15
N GLY A 52 1.20 4.97 -14.78
CA GLY A 52 2.20 4.33 -15.65
C GLY A 52 3.60 4.29 -15.03
N THR A 53 4.58 3.95 -15.88
CA THR A 53 5.99 3.82 -15.50
C THR A 53 6.85 4.82 -16.25
N ILE A 54 7.70 5.53 -15.52
CA ILE A 54 8.65 6.51 -16.05
C ILE A 54 10.07 5.97 -15.81
N GLY A 55 10.91 6.01 -16.85
CA GLY A 55 12.34 5.72 -16.72
C GLY A 55 13.13 6.97 -16.34
N TRP A 56 14.15 6.81 -15.49
CA TRP A 56 15.07 7.91 -15.14
C TRP A 56 16.52 7.46 -15.22
N TYR A 57 17.40 8.39 -15.59
CA TYR A 57 18.84 8.27 -15.50
C TYR A 57 19.45 9.58 -14.99
N ALA A 58 20.20 9.53 -13.89
CA ALA A 58 20.76 10.71 -13.24
C ALA A 58 22.29 10.69 -13.19
N THR A 59 22.91 11.79 -13.60
CA THR A 59 24.34 12.07 -13.42
C THR A 59 24.51 13.41 -12.68
N ASN A 60 25.74 13.77 -12.36
CA ASN A 60 26.03 15.09 -11.77
C ASN A 60 25.78 16.24 -12.75
N ASP A 61 25.77 15.96 -14.05
CA ASP A 61 25.67 16.97 -15.11
C ASP A 61 24.25 17.08 -15.67
N ALA A 62 23.47 15.98 -15.62
CA ALA A 62 22.16 15.92 -16.26
C ALA A 62 21.21 14.88 -15.63
N LEU A 63 19.91 15.11 -15.85
CA LEU A 63 18.83 14.16 -15.57
C LEU A 63 18.08 13.89 -16.88
N VAL A 64 17.99 12.61 -17.25
CA VAL A 64 17.20 12.15 -18.40
C VAL A 64 15.97 11.43 -17.87
N VAL A 65 14.80 11.81 -18.38
CA VAL A 65 13.51 11.21 -18.04
C VAL A 65 12.86 10.73 -19.33
N ILE A 66 12.36 9.50 -19.31
CA ILE A 66 11.62 8.88 -20.42
C ILE A 66 10.22 8.59 -19.90
N ASP A 67 9.28 9.42 -20.31
CA ASP A 67 7.85 9.14 -20.18
C ASP A 67 7.37 8.45 -21.45
N SER A 68 6.52 7.44 -21.29
CA SER A 68 5.99 6.63 -22.39
C SER A 68 4.60 7.09 -22.86
N GLN A 69 4.08 8.18 -22.27
CA GLN A 69 2.82 8.82 -22.64
C GLN A 69 2.98 9.95 -23.65
#